data_AF-A0A3C1K5P6-F1
#
_entry.id   AF-A0A3C1K5P6-F1
#
_cell.length_a   1.000
_cell.length_b   1.000
_cell.length_c   1.000
_cell.angle_alpha   90.00
_cell.angle_beta   90.00
_cell.angle_gamma   90.00
#
_symmetry.space_group_name_H-M   'P 1'
#
loop_
_entity.id
_entity.type
_entity.pdbx_description
1 polymer ?
#
loop_
_entity_poly.entity_id
_entity_poly.type
_entity_poly.pdbx_seq_one_letter_code
_entity_poly.pdbx_strand_id
1 'polypeptide(L)'
;MFLLQSAFIIPLFLFAAFFAGYRLSGLLKLLFPRFKKLIFWIIYPLFPICFIIPSYLPTSRFDKFLFNIGCDYMGLLIITIMLLMLVEFIRFILFIFHRLPKKGEQRRKAHIIVGLTVCIISASVFGYGMINADTIDTKEYSININKECKIDNLKIAMIADFHFGYQENANKAESVVEAINDQNVDIVFFVGDTFDGDLDEVFDLTRIQDVLSNIKSKYGVYACMGNHDIYTADLERFFSECNINLLTDDTLLIEDSFYLVGRNDRSLETFKREDRT
;
A
#
# COMPACT_ATOMS: atom_id res chain seq x y z
N MET A 1 -4.70 24.87 3.48
CA MET A 1 -4.44 24.24 2.17
C MET A 1 -5.17 22.90 2.03
N PHE A 2 -5.09 22.01 3.03
CA PHE A 2 -5.77 20.70 3.06
C PHE A 2 -7.30 20.77 2.85
N LEU A 3 -8.00 21.68 3.55
CA LEU A 3 -9.46 21.87 3.42
C LEU A 3 -9.93 22.33 2.03
N LEU A 4 -9.10 23.09 1.31
CA LEU A 4 -9.40 23.54 -0.05
C LEU A 4 -9.18 22.42 -1.08
N GLN A 5 -8.18 21.58 -0.86
CA GLN A 5 -7.91 20.41 -1.71
C GLN A 5 -9.01 19.35 -1.55
N SER A 6 -9.41 19.04 -0.31
CA SER A 6 -10.48 18.08 -0.04
C SER A 6 -11.84 18.52 -0.60
N ALA A 7 -12.14 19.82 -0.59
CA ALA A 7 -13.37 20.38 -1.15
C ALA A 7 -13.54 20.17 -2.66
N PHE A 8 -12.45 19.96 -3.41
CA PHE A 8 -12.51 19.70 -4.86
C PHE A 8 -12.36 18.21 -5.19
N ILE A 9 -11.44 17.51 -4.51
CA ILE A 9 -11.11 16.12 -4.80
C ILE A 9 -12.28 15.19 -4.44
N ILE A 10 -12.92 15.39 -3.29
CA ILE A 10 -13.99 14.50 -2.82
C ILE A 10 -15.20 14.54 -3.77
N PRO A 11 -15.77 15.72 -4.14
CA PRO A 11 -16.88 15.75 -5.09
C PRO A 11 -16.52 15.19 -6.46
N LEU A 12 -15.29 15.43 -6.95
CA LEU A 12 -14.82 14.88 -8.22
C LEU A 12 -14.74 13.34 -8.17
N PHE A 13 -14.18 12.80 -7.09
CA PHE A 13 -14.12 11.35 -6.88
C PHE A 13 -15.52 10.74 -6.79
N LEU A 14 -16.43 11.33 -6.01
CA LEU A 14 -17.81 10.86 -5.89
C LEU A 14 -18.56 10.91 -7.23
N PHE A 15 -18.34 11.95 -8.04
CA PHE A 15 -18.89 12.04 -9.39
C PHE A 15 -18.35 10.94 -10.29
N ALA A 16 -17.04 10.70 -10.28
CA ALA A 16 -16.40 9.64 -11.07
C ALA A 16 -16.87 8.25 -10.63
N ALA A 17 -16.99 8.00 -9.32
CA ALA A 17 -17.52 6.77 -8.74
C ALA A 17 -18.99 6.57 -9.12
N PHE A 18 -19.83 7.60 -9.05
CA PHE A 18 -21.20 7.54 -9.53
C PHE A 18 -21.26 7.24 -11.02
N PHE A 19 -20.42 7.89 -11.83
CA PHE A 19 -20.35 7.65 -13.27
C PHE A 19 -19.96 6.19 -13.59
N ALA A 20 -18.96 5.64 -12.89
CA ALA A 20 -18.58 4.24 -13.02
C ALA A 20 -19.74 3.30 -12.67
N GLY A 21 -20.43 3.54 -11.55
CA GLY A 21 -21.62 2.79 -11.15
C GLY A 21 -22.78 2.90 -12.15
N TYR A 22 -22.98 4.07 -12.74
CA TYR A 22 -23.97 4.29 -13.79
C TYR A 22 -23.66 3.46 -15.04
N ARG A 23 -22.39 3.43 -15.48
CA ARG A 23 -21.95 2.61 -16.61
C ARG A 23 -22.10 1.11 -16.33
N LEU A 24 -21.67 0.67 -15.15
CA LEU A 24 -21.76 -0.73 -14.74
C LEU A 24 -23.22 -1.19 -14.61
N SER A 25 -24.09 -0.43 -13.94
CA SER A 25 -25.52 -0.76 -13.83
C SER A 25 -26.23 -0.78 -15.19
N GLY A 26 -25.78 0.06 -16.14
CA GLY A 26 -26.22 0.03 -17.53
C GLY A 26 -25.82 -1.26 -18.23
N LEU A 27 -24.55 -1.66 -18.14
CA LEU A 27 -24.03 -2.92 -18.67
C LEU A 27 -24.77 -4.13 -18.09
N LEU A 28 -24.93 -4.19 -16.77
CA LEU A 28 -25.63 -5.28 -16.09
C LEU A 28 -27.09 -5.40 -16.54
N LYS A 29 -27.77 -4.28 -16.80
CA LYS A 29 -29.14 -4.30 -17.34
C LYS A 29 -29.20 -4.82 -18.78
N LEU A 30 -28.17 -4.57 -19.59
CA LEU A 30 -28.06 -5.09 -20.96
C LEU A 30 -27.77 -6.59 -21.00
N LEU A 31 -26.94 -7.09 -20.06
CA LEU A 31 -26.60 -8.51 -19.92
C LEU A 31 -27.73 -9.31 -19.28
N PHE A 32 -28.37 -8.75 -18.25
CA PHE A 32 -29.41 -9.39 -17.45
C PHE A 32 -30.69 -8.54 -17.45
N PRO A 33 -31.65 -8.79 -18.36
CA PRO A 33 -32.85 -7.96 -18.48
C PRO A 33 -33.70 -7.86 -17.20
N ARG A 34 -33.68 -8.90 -16.34
CA ARG A 34 -34.38 -8.92 -15.04
C ARG A 34 -33.64 -8.19 -13.92
N PHE A 35 -32.43 -7.67 -14.17
CA PHE A 35 -31.63 -6.94 -13.19
C PHE A 35 -32.37 -5.70 -12.68
N LYS A 36 -32.47 -5.59 -11.35
CA LYS A 36 -33.10 -4.45 -10.66
C LYS A 36 -32.01 -3.44 -10.27
N LYS A 37 -31.93 -2.33 -11.01
CA LYS A 37 -30.96 -1.25 -10.73
C LYS A 37 -31.07 -0.69 -9.31
N LEU A 38 -32.25 -0.74 -8.69
CA LEU A 38 -32.43 -0.30 -7.31
C LEU A 38 -31.54 -1.07 -6.33
N ILE A 39 -31.48 -2.40 -6.45
CA ILE A 39 -30.65 -3.25 -5.57
C ILE A 39 -29.17 -2.90 -5.76
N PHE A 40 -28.73 -2.69 -7.00
CA PHE A 40 -27.36 -2.26 -7.30
C PHE A 40 -27.00 -0.95 -6.60
N TRP A 41 -27.85 0.07 -6.67
CA TRP A 41 -27.57 1.37 -6.07
C TRP A 41 -27.67 1.38 -4.54
N ILE A 42 -28.26 0.36 -3.92
CA ILE A 42 -28.19 0.13 -2.48
C ILE A 42 -26.84 -0.50 -2.10
N ILE A 43 -26.38 -1.49 -2.87
CA ILE A 43 -25.17 -2.26 -2.55
C ILE A 43 -23.88 -1.53 -2.94
N TYR A 44 -23.84 -0.92 -4.12
CA TYR A 44 -22.67 -0.24 -4.69
C TYR A 44 -21.98 0.76 -3.73
N PRO A 45 -22.71 1.66 -3.02
CA PRO A 45 -22.07 2.59 -2.09
C PRO A 45 -21.63 1.96 -0.77
N LEU A 46 -22.03 0.73 -0.43
CA LEU A 46 -21.61 0.09 0.83
C LEU A 46 -20.11 -0.22 0.84
N PHE A 47 -19.50 -0.49 -0.31
CA PHE A 47 -18.07 -0.82 -0.38
C PHE A 47 -17.13 0.37 -0.12
N PRO A 48 -17.35 1.59 -0.68
CA PRO A 48 -16.63 2.78 -0.23
C PRO A 48 -16.81 3.06 1.27
N ILE A 49 -17.99 2.74 1.81
CA ILE A 49 -18.26 2.91 3.24
C ILE A 49 -17.40 1.96 4.08
N CYS A 50 -17.12 0.74 3.61
CA CYS A 50 -16.19 -0.20 4.25
C CYS A 50 -14.76 0.34 4.37
N PHE A 51 -14.35 1.30 3.53
CA PHE A 51 -13.04 1.97 3.65
C PHE A 51 -13.01 3.00 4.80
N ILE A 52 -14.14 3.65 5.09
CA ILE A 52 -14.22 4.77 6.04
C ILE A 52 -14.65 4.31 7.44
N ILE A 53 -15.59 3.37 7.52
CA ILE A 53 -16.13 2.88 8.81
C ILE A 53 -15.05 2.36 9.78
N PRO A 54 -14.02 1.62 9.34
CA PRO A 54 -12.99 1.08 10.23
C PRO A 54 -12.32 2.14 11.11
N SER A 55 -12.13 3.38 10.61
CA SER A 55 -11.56 4.49 11.39
C SER A 55 -12.41 4.93 12.58
N TYR A 56 -13.65 4.45 12.70
CA TYR A 56 -14.56 4.72 13.81
C TYR A 56 -14.87 3.47 14.64
N LEU A 57 -14.30 2.32 14.29
CA LEU A 57 -14.45 1.07 15.02
C LEU A 57 -13.22 0.83 15.91
N PRO A 58 -13.37 0.13 17.05
CA PRO A 58 -12.22 -0.36 17.80
C PRO A 58 -11.42 -1.38 16.97
N THR A 59 -10.09 -1.35 17.11
CA THR A 59 -9.17 -2.29 16.44
C THR A 59 -9.54 -3.74 16.75
N SER A 60 -9.80 -4.51 15.71
CA SER A 60 -10.25 -5.90 15.77
C SER A 60 -10.09 -6.59 14.40
N ARG A 61 -10.26 -7.91 14.37
CA ARG A 61 -10.20 -8.65 13.10
C ARG A 61 -11.33 -8.26 12.14
N PHE A 62 -12.43 -7.70 12.66
CA PHE A 62 -13.60 -7.34 11.86
C PHE A 62 -13.43 -6.02 11.10
N ASP A 63 -12.94 -4.96 11.74
CA ASP A 63 -12.54 -3.70 11.09
C ASP A 63 -11.39 -3.92 10.13
N LYS A 64 -10.38 -4.75 10.46
CA LYS A 64 -9.35 -5.16 9.48
C LYS A 64 -9.97 -5.74 8.22
N PHE A 65 -10.90 -6.68 8.39
CA PHE A 65 -11.60 -7.30 7.26
C PHE A 65 -12.41 -6.28 6.45
N LEU A 66 -13.15 -5.38 7.11
CA LEU A 66 -13.90 -4.32 6.42
C LEU A 66 -12.98 -3.36 5.67
N PHE A 67 -11.90 -2.92 6.30
CA PHE A 67 -10.92 -2.00 5.72
C PHE A 67 -10.30 -2.60 4.46
N ASN A 68 -9.87 -3.86 4.52
CA ASN A 68 -9.26 -4.53 3.36
C ASN A 68 -10.26 -4.68 2.20
N ILE A 69 -11.53 -5.02 2.47
CA ILE A 69 -12.58 -5.00 1.44
C ILE A 69 -12.75 -3.59 0.85
N GLY A 70 -12.72 -2.57 1.70
CA GLY A 70 -12.77 -1.17 1.27
C GLY A 70 -11.61 -0.81 0.35
N CYS A 71 -10.38 -1.12 0.74
CA CYS A 71 -9.16 -0.89 -0.04
C CYS A 71 -9.19 -1.61 -1.39
N ASP A 72 -9.52 -2.90 -1.40
CA ASP A 72 -9.62 -3.71 -2.62
C ASP A 72 -10.63 -3.11 -3.60
N TYR A 73 -11.81 -2.76 -3.08
CA TYR A 73 -12.85 -2.12 -3.87
C TYR A 73 -12.39 -0.76 -4.41
N MET A 74 -11.73 0.07 -3.59
CA MET A 74 -11.24 1.38 -3.99
C MET A 74 -10.17 1.27 -5.08
N GLY A 75 -9.23 0.33 -4.94
CA GLY A 75 -8.23 0.03 -5.98
C GLY A 75 -8.89 -0.36 -7.31
N LEU A 76 -9.83 -1.31 -7.28
CA LEU A 76 -10.57 -1.73 -8.48
C LEU A 76 -11.41 -0.59 -9.08
N LEU A 77 -12.03 0.24 -8.24
CA LEU A 77 -12.83 1.38 -8.68
C LEU A 77 -11.97 2.44 -9.36
N ILE A 78 -10.80 2.78 -8.81
CA ILE A 78 -9.87 3.76 -9.39
C ILE A 78 -9.40 3.29 -10.77
N ILE A 79 -8.95 2.02 -10.89
CA ILE A 79 -8.56 1.44 -12.18
C ILE A 79 -9.72 1.51 -13.18
N THR A 80 -10.93 1.18 -12.74
CA THR A 80 -12.13 1.24 -13.59
C THR A 80 -12.45 2.66 -14.03
N ILE A 81 -12.34 3.65 -13.14
CA ILE A 81 -12.53 5.08 -13.47
C ILE A 81 -11.50 5.52 -14.52
N MET A 82 -10.22 5.19 -14.34
CA MET A 82 -9.16 5.53 -15.29
C MET A 82 -9.43 4.95 -16.69
N LEU A 83 -9.83 3.67 -16.76
CA LEU A 83 -10.19 3.03 -18.02
C LEU A 83 -11.45 3.65 -18.64
N LEU A 84 -12.46 3.98 -17.84
CA LEU A 84 -13.66 4.65 -18.33
C LEU A 84 -13.34 6.05 -18.86
N MET A 85 -12.46 6.81 -18.21
CA MET A 85 -12.00 8.10 -18.73
C MET A 85 -11.35 7.94 -20.11
N LEU A 86 -10.50 6.93 -20.29
CA LEU A 86 -9.90 6.61 -21.58
C LEU A 86 -10.96 6.24 -22.63
N VAL A 87 -11.92 5.38 -22.28
CA VAL A 87 -13.04 4.99 -23.16
C VAL A 87 -13.88 6.20 -23.57
N GLU A 88 -14.15 7.11 -22.64
CA GLU A 88 -14.92 8.32 -22.92
C GLU A 88 -14.15 9.30 -23.80
N PHE A 89 -12.84 9.42 -23.62
CA PHE A 89 -11.97 10.18 -24.50
C PHE A 89 -11.97 9.61 -25.94
N ILE A 90 -11.83 8.29 -26.10
CA ILE A 90 -11.92 7.62 -27.40
C ILE A 90 -13.31 7.83 -28.02
N ARG A 91 -14.38 7.70 -27.23
CA ARG A 91 -15.76 7.94 -27.67
C ARG A 91 -15.96 9.38 -28.16
N PHE A 92 -15.35 10.35 -27.49
CA PHE A 92 -15.37 11.76 -27.88
C PHE A 92 -14.64 11.99 -29.21
N ILE A 93 -13.47 11.37 -29.41
CA ILE A 93 -12.76 11.43 -30.70
C ILE A 93 -13.62 10.82 -31.82
N LEU A 94 -14.19 9.63 -31.62
CA LEU A 94 -15.07 8.99 -32.60
C LEU A 94 -16.33 9.81 -32.90
N PHE A 95 -16.81 10.59 -31.92
CA PHE A 95 -17.89 11.54 -32.11
C PHE A 95 -17.48 12.68 -33.06
N ILE A 96 -16.33 13.32 -32.84
CA ILE A 96 -15.80 14.39 -33.70
C ILE A 96 -15.66 13.92 -35.16
N PHE A 97 -15.11 12.72 -35.35
CA PHE A 97 -14.91 12.15 -36.69
C PHE A 97 -16.16 11.49 -37.28
N HIS A 98 -17.32 11.60 -36.62
CA HIS A 98 -18.59 11.01 -37.06
C HIS A 98 -18.50 9.48 -37.32
N ARG A 99 -17.62 8.80 -36.58
CA ARG A 99 -17.35 7.35 -36.67
C ARG A 99 -18.06 6.54 -35.58
N LEU A 100 -18.99 7.13 -34.83
CA LEU A 100 -19.73 6.40 -33.80
C LEU A 100 -20.62 5.29 -34.39
N PRO A 101 -20.79 4.15 -33.68
CA PRO A 101 -21.73 3.12 -34.07
C PRO A 101 -23.15 3.66 -34.24
N LYS A 102 -23.84 3.18 -35.30
CA LYS A 102 -25.23 3.53 -35.58
C LYS A 102 -26.13 3.15 -34.40
N LYS A 103 -27.17 3.95 -34.16
CA LYS A 103 -28.16 3.68 -33.11
C LYS A 103 -28.84 2.32 -33.35
N GLY A 104 -29.33 1.70 -32.27
CA GLY A 104 -29.92 0.36 -32.31
C GLY A 104 -28.91 -0.73 -31.92
N GLU A 105 -28.99 -1.88 -32.59
CA GLU A 105 -28.27 -3.09 -32.20
C GLU A 105 -26.74 -2.94 -32.27
N GLN A 106 -26.22 -2.18 -33.23
CA GLN A 106 -24.77 -1.94 -33.33
C GLN A 106 -24.22 -1.21 -32.10
N ARG A 107 -24.88 -0.12 -31.68
CA ARG A 107 -24.50 0.62 -30.47
C ARG A 107 -24.67 -0.23 -29.21
N ARG A 108 -25.73 -1.05 -29.13
CA ARG A 108 -25.93 -1.98 -28.01
C ARG A 108 -24.77 -2.97 -27.91
N LYS A 109 -24.40 -3.62 -29.01
CA LYS A 109 -23.26 -4.55 -29.07
C LYS A 109 -21.95 -3.86 -28.69
N ALA A 110 -21.70 -2.66 -29.21
CA ALA A 110 -20.51 -1.88 -28.85
C ALA A 110 -20.45 -1.57 -27.35
N HIS A 111 -21.57 -1.17 -26.72
CA HIS A 111 -21.62 -0.94 -25.28
C HIS A 111 -21.33 -2.20 -24.46
N ILE A 112 -21.86 -3.36 -24.87
CA ILE A 112 -21.60 -4.63 -24.19
C ILE A 112 -20.13 -5.02 -24.32
N ILE A 113 -19.58 -4.99 -25.54
CA ILE A 113 -18.19 -5.38 -25.81
C ILE A 113 -17.22 -4.48 -25.04
N VAL A 114 -17.38 -3.16 -25.15
CA VAL A 114 -16.51 -2.20 -24.45
C VAL A 114 -16.67 -2.33 -22.94
N GLY A 115 -17.91 -2.44 -22.44
CA GLY A 115 -18.17 -2.60 -21.00
C GLY A 115 -17.53 -3.86 -20.43
N LEU A 116 -17.70 -5.01 -21.09
CA LEU A 116 -17.05 -6.26 -20.69
C LEU A 116 -15.52 -6.16 -20.77
N THR A 117 -14.99 -5.50 -21.80
CA THR A 117 -13.55 -5.27 -21.95
C THR A 117 -13.00 -4.48 -20.77
N VAL A 118 -13.67 -3.39 -20.36
CA VAL A 118 -13.28 -2.62 -19.17
C VAL A 118 -13.31 -3.50 -17.92
N CYS A 119 -14.39 -4.25 -17.69
CA CYS A 119 -14.48 -5.14 -16.52
C CYS A 119 -13.35 -6.19 -16.48
N ILE A 120 -13.05 -6.82 -17.63
CA ILE A 120 -11.99 -7.83 -17.72
C ILE A 120 -10.62 -7.21 -17.47
N ILE A 121 -10.31 -6.07 -18.09
CA ILE A 121 -9.03 -5.38 -17.89
C ILE A 121 -8.90 -4.90 -16.44
N SER A 122 -9.92 -4.28 -15.87
CA SER A 122 -9.91 -3.85 -14.46
C SER A 122 -9.62 -5.02 -13.52
N ALA A 123 -10.34 -6.15 -13.67
CA ALA A 123 -10.14 -7.32 -12.84
C ALA A 123 -8.76 -7.97 -13.04
N SER A 124 -8.25 -7.98 -14.28
CA SER A 124 -6.94 -8.57 -14.59
C SER A 124 -5.80 -7.73 -14.03
N VAL A 125 -5.85 -6.40 -14.20
CA VAL A 125 -4.84 -5.47 -13.66
C VAL A 125 -4.88 -5.48 -12.13
N PHE A 126 -6.07 -5.47 -11.53
CA PHE A 126 -6.22 -5.56 -10.08
C PHE A 126 -5.65 -6.89 -9.54
N GLY A 127 -6.05 -8.02 -10.12
CA GLY A 127 -5.55 -9.34 -9.70
C GLY A 127 -4.04 -9.50 -9.91
N TYR A 128 -3.50 -9.01 -11.02
CA TYR A 128 -2.04 -8.96 -11.24
C TYR A 128 -1.36 -8.07 -10.19
N GLY A 129 -1.95 -6.92 -9.86
CA GLY A 129 -1.46 -6.02 -8.83
C GLY A 129 -1.37 -6.68 -7.46
N MET A 130 -2.39 -7.45 -7.06
CA MET A 130 -2.37 -8.22 -5.82
C MET A 130 -1.24 -9.25 -5.80
N ILE A 131 -1.10 -10.05 -6.87
CA ILE A 131 -0.01 -11.04 -6.98
C ILE A 131 1.36 -10.36 -6.94
N ASN A 132 1.51 -9.25 -7.65
CA ASN A 132 2.75 -8.49 -7.70
C ASN A 132 3.10 -7.86 -6.34
N ALA A 133 2.10 -7.39 -5.58
CA ALA A 133 2.31 -6.84 -4.23
C ALA A 133 2.81 -7.92 -3.26
N ASP A 134 2.32 -9.15 -3.38
CA ASP A 134 2.76 -10.27 -2.55
C ASP A 134 4.13 -10.82 -2.96
N THR A 135 4.53 -10.66 -4.23
CA THR A 135 5.81 -11.15 -4.75
C THR A 135 6.98 -10.29 -4.27
N ILE A 136 7.98 -10.91 -3.65
CA ILE A 136 9.22 -10.23 -3.23
C ILE A 136 10.22 -10.26 -4.38
N ASP A 137 10.71 -9.09 -4.76
CA ASP A 137 11.76 -8.91 -5.77
C ASP A 137 12.99 -8.25 -5.13
N THR A 138 14.15 -8.89 -5.22
CA THR A 138 15.40 -8.37 -4.63
C THR A 138 16.16 -7.59 -5.70
N LYS A 139 16.39 -6.29 -5.43
CA LYS A 139 17.16 -5.41 -6.32
C LYS A 139 18.57 -5.20 -5.78
N GLU A 140 19.56 -5.54 -6.58
CA GLU A 140 20.97 -5.39 -6.23
C GLU A 140 21.56 -4.08 -6.75
N TYR A 141 22.27 -3.38 -5.86
CA TYR A 141 23.02 -2.17 -6.20
C TYR A 141 24.48 -2.34 -5.76
N SER A 142 25.42 -2.03 -6.65
CA SER A 142 26.85 -1.98 -6.32
C SER A 142 27.29 -0.54 -6.12
N ILE A 143 27.73 -0.23 -4.90
CA ILE A 143 28.21 1.10 -4.51
C ILE A 143 29.70 0.99 -4.19
N ASN A 144 30.52 1.80 -4.85
CA ASN A 144 31.95 1.90 -4.55
C ASN A 144 32.23 3.15 -3.70
N ILE A 145 32.85 2.95 -2.54
CA ILE A 145 33.19 4.02 -1.60
C ILE A 145 34.71 4.13 -1.54
N ASN A 146 35.26 5.21 -2.09
CA ASN A 146 36.70 5.48 -2.07
C ASN A 146 37.15 6.07 -0.73
N LYS A 147 36.98 5.32 0.36
CA LYS A 147 37.46 5.65 1.71
C LYS A 147 38.17 4.44 2.29
N GLU A 148 39.23 4.68 3.05
CA GLU A 148 39.92 3.61 3.78
C GLU A 148 39.01 3.07 4.87
N CYS A 149 38.89 1.74 4.93
CA CYS A 149 38.01 1.00 5.82
C CYS A 149 38.70 -0.34 6.13
N LYS A 150 38.52 -0.92 7.33
CA LYS A 150 39.05 -2.25 7.65
C LYS A 150 38.27 -3.37 6.96
N ILE A 151 37.03 -3.09 6.57
CA ILE A 151 36.13 -3.99 5.85
C ILE A 151 36.16 -3.59 4.38
N ASP A 152 36.69 -4.48 3.53
CA ASP A 152 36.85 -4.23 2.10
C ASP A 152 35.53 -4.31 1.32
N ASN A 153 34.63 -5.21 1.74
CA ASN A 153 33.34 -5.44 1.08
C ASN A 153 32.26 -5.65 2.14
N LEU A 154 31.07 -5.12 1.86
CA LEU A 154 29.92 -5.22 2.75
C LEU A 154 28.68 -5.55 1.93
N LYS A 155 28.01 -6.65 2.24
CA LYS A 155 26.70 -6.99 1.69
C LYS A 155 25.61 -6.56 2.65
N ILE A 156 24.73 -5.66 2.20
CA ILE A 156 23.68 -5.08 3.03
C ILE A 156 22.32 -5.47 2.46
N ALA A 157 21.42 -5.99 3.29
CA ALA A 157 20.00 -6.01 2.98
C ALA A 157 19.36 -4.73 3.53
N MET A 158 18.66 -3.99 2.66
CA MET A 158 17.95 -2.77 3.06
C MET A 158 16.46 -2.97 2.79
N ILE A 159 15.66 -2.77 3.82
CA ILE A 159 14.21 -2.91 3.83
C ILE A 159 13.64 -1.59 4.31
N ALA A 160 12.60 -1.11 3.64
CA ALA A 160 11.91 0.14 3.96
C ALA A 160 10.41 -0.08 3.79
N ASP A 161 9.60 0.76 4.42
CA ASP A 161 8.15 0.85 4.16
C ASP A 161 7.45 -0.52 4.30
N PHE A 162 7.76 -1.23 5.38
CA PHE A 162 7.09 -2.50 5.66
C PHE A 162 5.63 -2.28 6.06
N HIS A 163 5.31 -1.18 6.76
CA HIS A 163 3.94 -0.80 7.13
C HIS A 163 3.11 -1.94 7.75
N PHE A 164 3.67 -2.65 8.74
CA PHE A 164 2.90 -3.64 9.50
C PHE A 164 1.64 -3.00 10.09
N GLY A 165 0.48 -3.65 9.88
CA GLY A 165 -0.82 -3.10 10.26
C GLY A 165 -2.00 -3.82 9.60
N TYR A 166 -2.83 -3.05 8.89
CA TYR A 166 -4.08 -3.53 8.29
C TYR A 166 -3.89 -4.41 7.05
N GLN A 167 -2.85 -4.17 6.26
CA GLN A 167 -2.60 -4.93 5.02
C GLN A 167 -1.48 -5.95 5.22
N GLU A 168 -0.32 -5.48 5.68
CA GLU A 168 0.84 -6.33 5.87
C GLU A 168 0.73 -7.18 7.13
N ASN A 169 1.21 -8.41 7.04
CA ASN A 169 1.01 -9.44 8.04
C ASN A 169 2.25 -10.33 8.23
N ALA A 170 2.20 -11.19 9.24
CA ALA A 170 3.30 -12.09 9.57
C ALA A 170 3.77 -13.00 8.42
N ASN A 171 2.90 -13.38 7.47
CA ASN A 171 3.33 -14.20 6.33
C ASN A 171 4.26 -13.42 5.38
N LYS A 172 4.01 -12.11 5.21
CA LYS A 172 4.92 -11.24 4.45
C LYS A 172 6.25 -11.11 5.18
N ALA A 173 6.23 -10.95 6.50
CA ALA A 173 7.44 -10.95 7.33
C ALA A 173 8.25 -12.23 7.11
N GLU A 174 7.61 -13.40 7.13
CA GLU A 174 8.28 -14.69 6.93
C GLU A 174 8.99 -14.75 5.58
N SER A 175 8.29 -14.34 4.52
CA SER A 175 8.83 -14.32 3.16
C SER A 175 10.01 -13.36 3.02
N VAL A 176 9.97 -12.21 3.69
CA VAL A 176 11.08 -11.24 3.69
C VAL A 176 12.27 -11.73 4.50
N VAL A 177 12.04 -12.32 5.68
CA VAL A 177 13.11 -12.89 6.50
C VAL A 177 13.80 -14.06 5.80
N GLU A 178 13.04 -14.92 5.10
CA GLU A 178 13.60 -15.97 4.24
C GLU A 178 14.49 -15.36 3.14
N ALA A 179 13.99 -14.36 2.41
CA ALA A 179 14.75 -13.69 1.36
C ALA A 179 16.03 -13.00 1.89
N ILE A 180 15.99 -12.38 3.07
CA ILE A 180 17.17 -11.78 3.72
C ILE A 180 18.19 -12.87 4.08
N ASN A 181 17.74 -13.95 4.70
CA ASN A 181 18.61 -15.02 5.19
C ASN A 181 19.29 -15.77 4.03
N ASP A 182 18.59 -15.98 2.91
CA ASP A 182 19.15 -16.59 1.70
C ASP A 182 20.30 -15.78 1.10
N GLN A 183 20.29 -14.47 1.30
CA GLN A 183 21.32 -13.57 0.80
C GLN A 183 22.62 -13.61 1.61
N ASN A 184 22.63 -14.22 2.81
CA ASN A 184 23.80 -14.28 3.70
C ASN A 184 24.49 -12.92 3.85
N VAL A 185 23.72 -11.90 4.23
CA VAL A 185 24.20 -10.51 4.30
C VAL A 185 25.04 -10.25 5.54
N ASP A 186 25.91 -9.26 5.45
CA ASP A 186 26.70 -8.80 6.58
C ASP A 186 25.87 -7.96 7.54
N ILE A 187 24.99 -7.10 7.02
CA ILE A 187 24.14 -6.20 7.81
C ILE A 187 22.73 -6.14 7.22
N VAL A 188 21.73 -6.00 8.08
CA VAL A 188 20.34 -5.75 7.70
C VAL A 188 19.91 -4.38 8.23
N PHE A 189 19.30 -3.57 7.37
CA PHE A 189 18.75 -2.27 7.72
C PHE A 189 17.24 -2.20 7.47
N PHE A 190 16.48 -1.81 8.49
CA PHE A 190 15.11 -1.32 8.38
C PHE A 190 15.14 0.21 8.39
N VAL A 191 14.96 0.85 7.23
CA VAL A 191 15.21 2.28 7.04
C VAL A 191 13.95 3.14 7.13
N GLY A 192 13.08 2.82 8.08
CA GLY A 192 11.85 3.56 8.39
C GLY A 192 10.57 2.89 7.89
N ASP A 193 9.46 3.37 8.43
CA ASP A 193 8.08 2.96 8.16
C ASP A 193 7.91 1.44 8.30
N THR A 194 8.35 0.92 9.46
CA THR A 194 8.18 -0.50 9.79
C THR A 194 6.73 -0.79 10.17
N PHE A 195 6.06 0.17 10.81
CA PHE A 195 4.68 0.09 11.27
C PHE A 195 3.84 1.23 10.70
N ASP A 196 2.56 0.97 10.46
CA ASP A 196 1.59 2.00 10.07
C ASP A 196 0.85 2.51 11.33
N GLY A 197 1.54 3.32 12.13
CA GLY A 197 0.99 3.91 13.37
C GLY A 197 1.44 3.22 14.66
N ASP A 198 0.50 3.03 15.59
CA ASP A 198 0.77 2.44 16.90
C ASP A 198 0.86 0.91 16.80
N LEU A 199 1.68 0.28 17.65
CA LEU A 199 1.79 -1.17 17.74
C LEU A 199 0.46 -1.85 18.13
N ASP A 200 -0.41 -1.14 18.85
CA ASP A 200 -1.75 -1.61 19.19
C ASP A 200 -2.65 -1.82 17.96
N GLU A 201 -2.31 -1.21 16.82
CA GLU A 201 -3.01 -1.35 15.54
C GLU A 201 -2.42 -2.47 14.66
N VAL A 202 -1.34 -3.11 15.13
CA VAL A 202 -0.64 -4.17 14.40
C VAL A 202 -1.22 -5.53 14.75
N PHE A 203 -1.69 -6.24 13.73
CA PHE A 203 -2.23 -7.58 13.89
C PHE A 203 -1.13 -8.65 13.85
N ASP A 204 -1.29 -9.68 14.70
CA ASP A 204 -0.35 -10.79 14.83
C ASP A 204 1.07 -10.37 15.27
N LEU A 205 1.18 -9.28 16.04
CA LEU A 205 2.44 -8.68 16.48
C LEU A 205 3.42 -9.69 17.10
N THR A 206 2.95 -10.61 17.95
CA THR A 206 3.80 -11.66 18.55
C THR A 206 4.42 -12.57 17.49
N ARG A 207 3.67 -12.95 16.45
CA ARG A 207 4.22 -13.78 15.36
C ARG A 207 5.19 -12.98 14.51
N ILE A 208 4.90 -11.70 14.26
CA ILE A 208 5.83 -10.80 13.55
C ILE A 208 7.15 -10.72 14.32
N GLN A 209 7.08 -10.52 15.64
CA GLN A 209 8.24 -10.50 16.53
C GLN A 209 9.06 -11.79 16.45
N ASP A 210 8.40 -12.95 16.57
CA ASP A 210 9.05 -14.26 16.46
C ASP A 210 9.77 -14.39 15.11
N VAL A 211 9.13 -13.97 14.03
CA VAL A 211 9.68 -14.06 12.67
C VAL A 211 10.88 -13.13 12.48
N LEU A 212 10.77 -11.86 12.87
CA LEU A 212 11.86 -10.88 12.75
C LEU A 212 13.07 -11.27 13.61
N SER A 213 12.86 -11.92 14.76
CA SER A 213 13.95 -12.42 15.60
C SER A 213 14.83 -13.48 14.93
N ASN A 214 14.36 -14.09 13.84
CA ASN A 214 15.09 -15.10 13.07
C ASN A 214 15.97 -14.52 11.95
N ILE A 215 16.07 -13.19 11.83
CA ILE A 215 16.97 -12.54 10.87
C ILE A 215 18.43 -12.84 11.23
N LYS A 216 19.20 -13.28 10.25
CA LYS A 216 20.62 -13.60 10.38
C LYS A 216 21.46 -12.57 9.64
N SER A 217 22.48 -12.07 10.32
CA SER A 217 23.47 -11.15 9.77
C SER A 217 24.79 -11.30 10.52
N LYS A 218 25.89 -10.85 9.91
CA LYS A 218 27.23 -10.96 10.50
C LYS A 218 27.50 -9.88 11.56
N TYR A 219 27.14 -8.64 11.25
CA TYR A 219 27.39 -7.46 12.08
C TYR A 219 26.12 -6.88 12.71
N GLY A 220 24.97 -7.50 12.50
CA GLY A 220 23.72 -7.16 13.20
C GLY A 220 22.62 -6.58 12.32
N VAL A 221 21.47 -6.38 12.96
CA VAL A 221 20.26 -5.80 12.37
C VAL A 221 20.02 -4.45 13.02
N TYR A 222 19.75 -3.43 12.22
CA TYR A 222 19.53 -2.07 12.69
C TYR A 222 18.26 -1.49 12.08
N ALA A 223 17.58 -0.65 12.85
CA ALA A 223 16.40 0.08 12.40
C ALA A 223 16.55 1.57 12.67
N CYS A 224 15.94 2.40 11.84
CA CYS A 224 15.63 3.80 12.17
C CYS A 224 14.14 4.05 11.94
N MET A 225 13.61 5.09 12.57
CA MET A 225 12.20 5.45 12.47
C MET A 225 11.89 6.24 11.21
N GLY A 226 10.79 5.87 10.56
CA GLY A 226 10.14 6.67 9.52
C GLY A 226 9.10 7.61 10.08
N ASN A 227 8.29 8.21 9.21
CA ASN A 227 7.27 9.18 9.62
C ASN A 227 5.95 8.53 10.06
N HIS A 228 5.73 7.25 9.75
CA HIS A 228 4.58 6.48 10.24
C HIS A 228 4.87 5.76 11.56
N ASP A 229 6.14 5.52 11.88
CA ASP A 229 6.53 4.88 13.14
C ASP A 229 6.30 5.83 14.33
N ILE A 230 5.48 5.42 15.31
CA ILE A 230 5.23 6.19 16.52
C ILE A 230 6.17 5.73 17.64
N TYR A 231 7.04 6.62 18.13
CA TYR A 231 7.98 6.26 19.18
C TYR A 231 7.26 6.03 20.52
N THR A 232 7.25 4.79 20.97
CA THR A 232 6.76 4.37 22.29
C THR A 232 7.77 3.45 22.97
N ALA A 233 7.66 3.29 24.30
CA ALA A 233 8.49 2.33 25.03
C ALA A 233 8.25 0.89 24.55
N ASP A 234 7.02 0.59 24.11
CA ASP A 234 6.66 -0.72 23.57
C ASP A 234 7.29 -0.96 22.20
N LEU A 235 7.42 0.08 21.35
CA LEU A 235 8.15 0.00 20.08
C LEU A 235 9.63 -0.32 20.29
N GLU A 236 10.29 0.40 21.19
CA GLU A 236 11.70 0.14 21.50
C GLU A 236 11.90 -1.27 22.06
N ARG A 237 10.99 -1.70 22.94
CA ARG A 237 10.97 -3.06 23.47
C ARG A 237 10.76 -4.09 22.38
N PHE A 238 9.84 -3.88 21.46
CA PHE A 238 9.58 -4.77 20.33
C PHE A 238 10.85 -5.00 19.50
N PHE A 239 11.53 -3.93 19.10
CA PHE A 239 12.77 -4.05 18.31
C PHE A 239 13.87 -4.77 19.10
N SER A 240 14.03 -4.44 20.38
CA SER A 240 14.99 -5.11 21.27
C SER A 240 14.72 -6.62 21.37
N GLU A 241 13.46 -7.02 21.57
CA GLU A 241 13.07 -8.43 21.63
C GLU A 241 13.23 -9.15 20.27
N CYS A 242 13.26 -8.42 19.16
CA CYS A 242 13.61 -8.95 17.83
C CYS A 242 15.13 -9.02 17.57
N ASN A 243 15.99 -8.63 18.51
CA ASN A 243 17.43 -8.42 18.30
C ASN A 243 17.74 -7.38 17.20
N ILE A 244 16.89 -6.37 17.07
CA ILE A 244 17.04 -5.25 16.13
C ILE A 244 17.45 -4.01 16.92
N ASN A 245 18.60 -3.43 16.57
CA ASN A 245 19.11 -2.23 17.22
C ASN A 245 18.43 -0.99 16.62
N LEU A 246 17.49 -0.41 17.36
CA LEU A 246 16.84 0.84 16.97
C LEU A 246 17.79 2.03 17.22
N LEU A 247 18.11 2.78 16.17
CA LEU A 247 18.98 3.96 16.20
C LEU A 247 18.15 5.24 16.07
N THR A 248 18.02 6.01 17.15
CA THR A 248 17.21 7.24 17.21
C THR A 248 18.10 8.49 17.25
N ASP A 249 18.46 9.01 16.07
CA ASP A 249 19.48 10.08 15.94
C ASP A 249 20.82 9.73 16.61
N ASP A 250 21.19 8.45 16.53
CA ASP A 250 22.36 7.88 17.20
C ASP A 250 23.43 7.42 16.21
N THR A 251 24.66 7.26 16.69
CA THR A 251 25.83 6.87 15.91
C THR A 251 26.54 5.69 16.56
N LEU A 252 26.80 4.65 15.77
CA LEU A 252 27.48 3.44 16.21
C LEU A 252 28.72 3.16 15.36
N LEU A 253 29.83 2.80 16.00
CA LEU A 253 31.04 2.35 15.31
C LEU A 253 30.98 0.83 15.10
N ILE A 254 30.98 0.39 13.83
CA ILE A 254 30.96 -1.02 13.46
C ILE A 254 32.40 -1.51 13.26
N GLU A 255 32.81 -2.51 14.04
CA GLU A 255 34.09 -3.24 13.92
C GLU A 255 35.34 -2.33 13.88
N ASP A 256 35.30 -1.19 14.59
CA ASP A 256 36.33 -0.15 14.53
C ASP A 256 36.70 0.25 13.08
N SER A 257 35.71 0.20 12.19
CA SER A 257 35.90 0.28 10.74
C SER A 257 35.13 1.46 10.15
N PHE A 258 33.83 1.56 10.41
CA PHE A 258 33.00 2.66 9.91
C PHE A 258 31.87 3.01 10.88
N TYR A 259 31.39 4.25 10.78
CA TYR A 259 30.25 4.72 11.56
C TYR A 259 28.93 4.48 10.82
N LEU A 260 27.99 3.86 11.51
CA LEU A 260 26.58 3.79 11.16
C LEU A 260 25.85 4.90 11.90
N VAL A 261 25.06 5.71 11.18
CA VAL A 261 24.28 6.80 11.76
C VAL A 261 22.81 6.55 11.46
N GLY A 262 22.00 6.34 12.50
CA GLY A 262 20.54 6.32 12.38
C GLY A 262 20.01 7.73 12.50
N ARG A 263 19.18 8.16 11.56
CA ARG A 263 18.56 9.49 11.54
C ARG A 263 17.05 9.31 11.58
N ASN A 264 16.39 10.01 12.49
CA ASN A 264 14.93 10.01 12.51
C ASN A 264 14.39 10.80 11.32
N ASP A 265 13.19 10.44 10.85
CA ASP A 265 12.51 11.26 9.87
C ASP A 265 12.27 12.68 10.42
N ARG A 266 12.47 13.69 9.57
CA ARG A 266 12.36 15.09 9.95
C ARG A 266 10.97 15.46 10.48
N SER A 267 9.92 14.78 10.02
CA SER A 267 8.55 15.05 10.47
C SER A 267 8.37 14.79 11.97
N LEU A 268 9.08 13.81 12.54
CA LEU A 268 9.03 13.46 13.96
C LEU A 268 9.53 14.58 14.89
N GLU A 269 10.48 15.42 14.43
CA GLU A 269 10.96 16.59 15.20
C GLU A 269 9.87 17.66 15.39
N THR A 270 8.87 17.69 14.50
CA THR A 270 7.80 18.70 14.53
C THR A 270 6.84 18.46 15.69
N PHE A 271 6.56 17.20 16.03
CA PHE A 271 5.69 16.82 17.15
C PHE A 271 6.29 17.21 18.51
N LYS A 272 7.62 17.15 18.68
CA LYS A 272 8.29 17.62 19.91
C LYS A 272 8.25 19.15 20.11
N ARG A 273 7.91 19.93 19.08
CA ARG A 273 7.83 21.40 19.18
C ARG A 273 6.46 21.91 19.60
N GLU A 274 5.38 21.16 19.34
CA GLU A 274 4.02 21.58 19.73
C GLU A 274 3.73 21.37 21.22
N ASP A 275 4.40 20.42 21.89
CA ASP A 275 4.31 20.22 23.35
C ASP A 275 5.14 21.24 24.16
N ARG A 276 5.67 22.29 23.53
CA ARG A 276 6.49 23.34 24.16
C ARG A 276 5.89 24.75 24.07
N THR A 277 4.57 24.87 23.93
CA THR A 277 3.86 26.16 24.03
C THR A 277 2.84 26.18 25.15
#